data_AF-A0A5N5CT86-F1
#
_entry.id   AF-A0A5N5CT86-F1
#
_cell.length_a   1.000
_cell.length_b   1.000
_cell.length_c   1.000
_cell.angle_alpha   90.00
_cell.angle_beta   90.00
_cell.angle_gamma   90.00
#
_symmetry.space_group_name_H-M   'P 1'
#
loop_
_entity.id
_entity.type
_entity.pdbx_description
1 polymer ?
#
loop_
_entity_poly.entity_id
_entity_poly.type
_entity_poly.pdbx_seq_one_letter_code
_entity_poly.pdbx_strand_id
1 'polypeptide(L)'
;MLHTIQHGLLLAIADVDKWRKAYKKIPRKQRAFIEANIHYSKKLNTIEHLIDTNAELTHAIVDNALAFYNISRRELDAFLAETKDRDTASDAASSKTHVQQALKHFVRDWSAEGRHERDPVFPCILHALQEGFRFPKENDDRAASNATTPIRVLVPGAGLGRLAHEIAALGDGRRRSFEVTTNEWSAYTNVAYRFLTTLLHPHPQRTTITFHPFIDWLSHQRTTTSLTRPITIPDFLPPVPPPYPPSPPS
;
A
#
# COMPACT_ATOMS: atom_id res chain seq x y z
N MET A 1 -11.39 5.64 -9.87
CA MET A 1 -10.28 5.36 -8.92
C MET A 1 -10.01 6.52 -7.97
N LEU A 2 -9.54 7.70 -8.40
CA LEU A 2 -9.24 8.80 -7.44
C LEU A 2 -10.50 9.20 -6.65
N HIS A 3 -11.63 9.30 -7.34
CA HIS A 3 -12.97 9.38 -6.73
C HIS A 3 -13.17 8.33 -5.64
N THR A 4 -12.98 7.07 -6.02
CA THR A 4 -13.20 5.91 -5.19
C THR A 4 -12.35 5.91 -3.92
N ILE A 5 -11.11 6.36 -3.98
CA ILE A 5 -10.23 6.40 -2.80
C ILE A 5 -10.79 7.38 -1.76
N GLN A 6 -11.34 8.51 -2.22
CA GLN A 6 -12.02 9.47 -1.34
C GLN A 6 -13.36 8.94 -0.84
N HIS A 7 -14.14 8.33 -1.73
CA HIS A 7 -15.44 7.77 -1.38
C HIS A 7 -15.33 6.52 -0.49
N GLY A 8 -14.22 5.78 -0.55
CA GLY A 8 -13.93 4.62 0.29
C GLY A 8 -13.96 4.96 1.78
N LEU A 9 -13.59 6.19 2.14
CA LEU A 9 -13.71 6.71 3.50
C LEU A 9 -15.17 6.88 3.92
N LEU A 10 -15.99 7.51 3.06
CA LEU A 10 -17.43 7.67 3.31
C LEU A 10 -18.13 6.32 3.46
N LEU A 11 -17.71 5.32 2.69
CA LEU A 11 -18.22 3.95 2.82
C LEU A 11 -17.80 3.29 4.14
N ALA A 12 -16.58 3.54 4.63
CA ALA A 12 -16.15 3.05 5.93
C ALA A 12 -16.96 3.67 7.08
N ILE A 13 -17.24 4.98 7.02
CA ILE A 13 -18.12 5.65 8.00
C ILE A 13 -19.54 5.09 7.93
N ALA A 14 -20.08 4.87 6.72
CA ALA A 14 -21.40 4.29 6.53
C ALA A 14 -21.53 2.87 7.15
N ASP A 15 -20.46 2.08 7.16
CA ASP A 15 -20.44 0.79 7.83
C ASP A 15 -20.49 0.91 9.35
N VAL A 16 -19.77 1.88 9.94
CA VAL A 16 -19.87 2.16 11.38
C VAL A 16 -21.31 2.52 11.74
N ASP A 17 -21.97 3.37 10.95
CA ASP A 17 -23.37 3.71 11.14
C ASP A 17 -24.30 2.50 11.04
N LYS A 18 -24.06 1.62 10.07
CA LYS A 18 -24.79 0.36 9.95
C LYS A 18 -24.62 -0.50 11.20
N TRP A 19 -23.40 -0.62 11.73
CA TRP A 19 -23.13 -1.35 12.97
C TRP A 19 -23.81 -0.70 14.18
N ARG A 20 -23.80 0.63 14.30
CA ARG A 20 -24.51 1.38 15.35
C ARG A 20 -26.01 1.12 15.29
N LYS A 21 -26.61 1.18 14.10
CA LYS A 21 -28.04 0.91 13.88
C LYS A 21 -28.39 -0.53 14.25
N ALA A 22 -27.57 -1.50 13.85
CA ALA A 22 -27.76 -2.90 14.23
C ALA A 22 -27.68 -3.10 15.75
N TYR A 23 -26.67 -2.51 16.41
CA TYR A 23 -26.50 -2.58 17.86
C TYR A 23 -27.67 -1.96 18.63
N LYS A 24 -28.24 -0.86 18.14
CA LYS A 24 -29.43 -0.22 18.75
C LYS A 24 -30.67 -1.12 18.74
N LYS A 25 -30.79 -2.03 17.76
CA LYS A 25 -31.91 -2.98 17.65
C LYS A 25 -31.83 -4.17 18.62
N ILE A 26 -30.68 -4.38 19.27
CA ILE A 26 -30.49 -5.48 20.24
C ILE A 26 -31.34 -5.22 21.50
N PRO A 27 -32.01 -6.26 22.07
CA PRO A 27 -32.74 -6.16 23.34
C PRO A 27 -31.93 -5.52 24.46
N ARG A 28 -32.58 -4.68 25.28
CA ARG A 28 -31.91 -3.86 26.32
C ARG A 28 -31.01 -4.67 27.26
N LYS A 29 -31.45 -5.86 27.71
CA LYS A 29 -30.66 -6.74 28.59
C LYS A 29 -29.36 -7.22 27.92
N GLN A 30 -29.44 -7.67 26.67
CA GLN A 30 -28.28 -8.10 25.89
C GLN A 30 -27.34 -6.93 25.60
N ARG A 31 -27.89 -5.77 25.25
CA ARG A 31 -27.10 -4.56 25.02
C ARG A 31 -26.34 -4.13 26.27
N ALA A 32 -26.98 -4.15 27.44
CA ALA A 32 -26.34 -3.85 28.71
C ALA A 32 -25.21 -4.83 29.04
N PHE A 33 -25.43 -6.13 28.82
CA PHE A 33 -24.38 -7.16 28.98
C PHE A 33 -23.18 -6.90 28.05
N ILE A 34 -23.44 -6.64 26.77
CA ILE A 34 -22.39 -6.35 25.79
C ILE A 34 -21.61 -5.09 26.19
N GLU A 35 -22.29 -4.02 26.59
CA GLU A 35 -21.63 -2.77 26.97
C GLU A 35 -20.78 -2.93 28.24
N ALA A 36 -21.26 -3.71 29.20
CA ALA A 36 -20.53 -3.98 30.44
C ALA A 36 -19.25 -4.82 30.23
N ASN A 37 -19.24 -5.72 29.24
CA ASN A 37 -18.13 -6.66 29.05
C ASN A 37 -17.12 -6.24 27.97
N ILE A 38 -17.58 -5.63 26.88
CA ILE A 38 -16.70 -5.32 25.73
C ILE A 38 -16.76 -3.85 25.30
N HIS A 39 -17.53 -3.00 26.00
CA HIS A 39 -17.65 -1.57 25.73
C HIS A 39 -17.90 -1.27 24.25
N TYR A 40 -18.89 -1.94 23.65
CA TYR A 40 -19.08 -1.95 22.20
C TYR A 40 -19.33 -0.55 21.64
N SER A 41 -20.02 0.33 22.36
CA SER A 41 -20.21 1.72 21.96
C SER A 41 -18.88 2.47 21.86
N LYS A 42 -18.00 2.31 22.85
CA LYS A 42 -16.65 2.89 22.84
C LYS A 42 -15.80 2.32 21.70
N LYS A 43 -15.91 1.00 21.44
CA LYS A 43 -15.24 0.35 20.31
C LYS A 43 -15.64 1.00 18.97
N LEU A 44 -16.93 1.22 18.73
CA LEU A 44 -17.40 1.87 17.49
C LEU A 44 -16.92 3.33 17.38
N ASN A 45 -16.95 4.10 18.47
CA ASN A 45 -16.40 5.46 18.48
C ASN A 45 -14.89 5.48 18.17
N THR A 46 -14.15 4.50 18.69
CA THR A 46 -12.71 4.37 18.41
C THR A 46 -12.49 4.08 16.92
N ILE A 47 -13.25 3.14 16.35
CA ILE A 47 -13.13 2.80 14.92
C ILE A 47 -13.42 4.02 14.04
N GLU A 48 -14.46 4.79 14.34
CA GLU A 48 -14.79 6.02 13.60
C GLU A 48 -13.62 7.00 13.59
N HIS A 49 -13.00 7.26 14.74
CA HIS A 49 -11.83 8.13 14.81
C HIS A 49 -10.60 7.59 14.05
N LEU A 50 -10.42 6.27 14.04
CA LEU A 50 -9.34 5.64 13.28
C LEU A 50 -9.61 5.64 11.77
N ILE A 51 -10.88 5.65 11.36
CA ILE A 51 -11.28 5.88 9.97
C ILE A 51 -10.87 7.30 9.57
N ASP A 52 -11.13 8.31 10.41
CA ASP A 52 -10.69 9.69 10.16
C ASP A 52 -9.15 9.77 10.08
N THR A 53 -8.42 9.05 10.92
CA THR A 53 -6.95 8.98 10.83
C THR A 53 -6.50 8.37 9.50
N ASN A 54 -7.15 7.30 9.04
CA ASN A 54 -6.85 6.70 7.73
C ASN A 54 -7.23 7.62 6.56
N ALA A 55 -8.17 8.56 6.75
CA ALA A 55 -8.53 9.56 5.75
C ALA A 55 -7.34 10.42 5.33
N GLU A 56 -6.47 10.76 6.30
CA GLU A 56 -5.29 11.57 6.03
C GLU A 56 -4.36 10.88 5.03
N LEU A 57 -4.17 9.56 5.19
CA LEU A 57 -3.40 8.74 4.25
C LEU A 57 -4.07 8.68 2.87
N THR A 58 -5.37 8.43 2.80
CA THR A 58 -6.06 8.34 1.50
C THR A 58 -6.08 9.67 0.76
N HIS A 59 -6.25 10.78 1.48
CA HIS A 59 -6.13 12.13 0.92
C HIS A 59 -4.72 12.39 0.40
N ALA A 60 -3.68 12.07 1.17
CA ALA A 60 -2.31 12.24 0.73
C ALA A 60 -1.97 11.41 -0.52
N ILE A 61 -2.50 10.17 -0.63
CA ILE A 61 -2.37 9.34 -1.84
C ILE A 61 -3.05 10.02 -3.04
N VAL A 62 -4.26 10.54 -2.86
CA VAL A 62 -5.00 11.20 -3.95
C VAL A 62 -4.32 12.50 -4.37
N ASP A 63 -3.90 13.33 -3.42
CA ASP A 63 -3.23 14.59 -3.72
C ASP A 63 -1.88 14.36 -4.44
N ASN A 64 -1.13 13.33 -4.03
CA ASN A 64 0.07 12.92 -4.75
C ASN A 64 -0.24 12.46 -6.18
N ALA A 65 -1.30 11.67 -6.37
CA ALA A 65 -1.69 11.22 -7.69
C ALA A 65 -2.18 12.37 -8.59
N LEU A 66 -2.98 13.30 -8.05
CA LEU A 66 -3.42 14.49 -8.76
C LEU A 66 -2.22 15.32 -9.26
N ALA A 67 -1.25 15.55 -8.38
CA ALA A 67 -0.02 16.24 -8.75
C ALA A 67 0.79 15.49 -9.83
N PHE A 68 0.94 14.17 -9.67
CA PHE A 68 1.72 13.34 -10.61
C PHE A 68 1.09 13.28 -12.01
N TYR A 69 -0.23 13.13 -12.09
CA TYR A 69 -0.96 13.06 -13.36
C TYR A 69 -1.37 14.43 -13.91
N ASN A 70 -0.99 15.52 -13.24
CA ASN A 70 -1.35 16.89 -13.59
C ASN A 70 -2.87 17.09 -13.74
N ILE A 71 -3.64 16.49 -12.83
CA ILE A 71 -5.10 16.59 -12.77
C ILE A 71 -5.44 17.61 -11.68
N SER A 72 -6.24 18.62 -12.02
CA SER A 72 -6.67 19.61 -11.04
C SER A 72 -7.77 19.05 -10.13
N ARG A 73 -7.87 19.57 -8.90
CA ARG A 73 -8.95 19.16 -8.00
C ARG A 73 -10.34 19.46 -8.58
N ARG A 74 -10.47 20.60 -9.28
CA ARG A 74 -11.69 21.00 -9.99
C ARG A 74 -12.08 20.01 -11.07
N GLU A 75 -11.12 19.49 -11.82
CA GLU A 75 -11.37 18.49 -12.87
C GLU A 75 -11.87 17.18 -12.26
N LEU A 76 -11.23 16.73 -11.17
CA LEU A 76 -11.72 15.57 -10.42
C LEU A 76 -13.16 15.81 -9.95
N ASP A 77 -13.41 16.94 -9.27
CA ASP A 77 -14.73 17.27 -8.71
C ASP A 77 -15.82 17.40 -9.81
N ALA A 78 -15.48 17.95 -10.97
CA ALA A 78 -16.39 18.01 -12.12
C ALA A 78 -16.74 16.62 -12.64
N PHE A 79 -15.75 15.73 -12.78
CA PHE A 79 -15.98 14.34 -13.12
C PHE A 79 -16.90 13.65 -12.10
N LEU A 80 -16.70 13.91 -10.80
CA LEU A 80 -17.56 13.35 -9.75
C LEU A 80 -19.02 13.78 -9.90
N ALA A 81 -19.25 15.07 -10.18
CA ALA A 81 -20.58 15.62 -10.34
C ALA A 81 -21.31 14.98 -11.54
N GLU A 82 -20.58 14.70 -12.62
CA GLU A 82 -21.13 14.06 -13.83
C GLU A 82 -21.41 12.55 -13.65
N THR A 83 -20.65 11.86 -12.80
CA THR A 83 -20.77 10.40 -12.61
C THR A 83 -21.59 9.99 -11.39
N LYS A 84 -21.98 10.93 -10.53
CA LYS A 84 -22.67 10.66 -9.25
C LYS A 84 -23.90 9.76 -9.36
N ASP A 85 -24.69 9.93 -10.43
CA ASP A 85 -25.92 9.16 -10.64
C ASP A 85 -25.69 7.83 -11.39
N ARG A 86 -24.47 7.58 -11.85
CA ARG A 86 -24.09 6.36 -12.57
C ARG A 86 -23.51 5.27 -11.65
N ASP A 87 -23.05 5.66 -10.47
CA ASP A 87 -22.44 4.73 -9.53
C ASP A 87 -23.49 3.86 -8.84
N THR A 88 -23.42 2.55 -9.09
CA THR A 88 -24.29 1.58 -8.40
C THR A 88 -23.74 1.21 -7.02
N ALA A 89 -24.58 0.64 -6.16
CA ALA A 89 -24.13 0.07 -4.89
C ALA A 89 -23.06 -1.03 -5.07
N SER A 90 -23.09 -1.74 -6.21
CA SER A 90 -22.08 -2.72 -6.59
C SER A 90 -20.73 -2.06 -6.88
N ASP A 91 -20.74 -0.93 -7.61
CA ASP A 91 -19.53 -0.19 -7.94
C ASP A 91 -18.88 0.38 -6.69
N ALA A 92 -19.67 0.87 -5.73
CA ALA A 92 -19.21 1.33 -4.43
C ALA A 92 -18.58 0.20 -3.58
N ALA A 93 -19.18 -0.98 -3.54
CA ALA A 93 -18.64 -2.13 -2.80
C ALA A 93 -17.33 -2.66 -3.41
N SER A 94 -17.28 -2.76 -4.74
CA SER A 94 -16.07 -3.12 -5.48
C SER A 94 -14.96 -2.10 -5.22
N SER A 95 -15.28 -0.83 -5.38
CA SER A 95 -14.46 0.33 -5.06
C SER A 95 -13.80 0.27 -3.67
N LYS A 96 -14.61 0.05 -2.62
CA LYS A 96 -14.12 -0.12 -1.25
C LYS A 96 -13.13 -1.27 -1.12
N THR A 97 -13.44 -2.40 -1.75
CA THR A 97 -12.58 -3.59 -1.73
C THR A 97 -11.20 -3.26 -2.30
N HIS A 98 -11.12 -2.54 -3.41
CA HIS A 98 -9.83 -2.16 -4.01
C HIS A 98 -9.00 -1.23 -3.11
N VAL A 99 -9.63 -0.27 -2.43
CA VAL A 99 -8.95 0.60 -1.45
C VAL A 99 -8.39 -0.22 -0.29
N GLN A 100 -9.19 -1.14 0.25
CA GLN A 100 -8.75 -2.05 1.31
C GLN A 100 -7.60 -2.95 0.85
N GLN A 101 -7.62 -3.43 -0.39
CA GLN A 101 -6.51 -4.21 -0.95
C GLN A 101 -5.22 -3.39 -1.05
N ALA A 102 -5.30 -2.13 -1.51
CA ALA A 102 -4.12 -1.25 -1.53
C ALA A 102 -3.54 -1.03 -0.11
N LEU A 103 -4.41 -0.81 0.89
CA LEU A 103 -4.00 -0.69 2.30
C LEU A 103 -3.34 -1.99 2.83
N LYS A 104 -3.86 -3.16 2.45
CA LYS A 104 -3.26 -4.45 2.82
C LYS A 104 -1.91 -4.66 2.14
N HIS A 105 -1.74 -4.22 0.89
CA HIS A 105 -0.42 -4.24 0.25
C HIS A 105 0.60 -3.38 0.99
N PHE A 106 0.22 -2.22 1.55
CA PHE A 106 1.14 -1.44 2.39
C PHE A 106 1.63 -2.25 3.60
N VAL A 107 0.73 -2.97 4.27
CA VAL A 107 1.11 -3.87 5.38
C VAL A 107 2.07 -4.95 4.86
N ARG A 108 1.66 -5.71 3.86
CA ARG A 108 2.42 -6.86 3.36
C ARG A 108 3.81 -6.46 2.86
N ASP A 109 3.89 -5.38 2.09
CA ASP A 109 5.10 -5.02 1.35
C ASP A 109 6.04 -4.09 2.14
N TRP A 110 5.51 -3.25 3.04
CA TRP A 110 6.27 -2.13 3.61
C TRP A 110 6.12 -1.93 5.12
N SER A 111 5.51 -2.89 5.83
CA SER A 111 5.49 -2.89 7.30
C SER A 111 6.33 -4.01 7.89
N ALA A 112 6.71 -3.86 9.16
CA ALA A 112 7.41 -4.90 9.91
C ALA A 112 6.51 -6.14 10.08
N GLU A 113 5.21 -5.94 10.25
CA GLU A 113 4.21 -6.99 10.37
C GLU A 113 4.14 -7.84 9.10
N GLY A 114 4.37 -7.27 7.92
CA GLY A 114 4.38 -8.01 6.65
C GLY A 114 5.51 -9.02 6.50
N ARG A 115 6.55 -8.98 7.36
CA ARG A 115 7.70 -9.92 7.30
C ARG A 115 7.29 -11.38 7.36
N HIS A 116 6.26 -11.72 8.14
CA HIS A 116 5.77 -13.09 8.23
C HIS A 116 5.31 -13.68 6.88
N GLU A 117 4.88 -12.84 5.94
CA GLU A 117 4.54 -13.25 4.57
C GLU A 117 5.74 -13.19 3.62
N ARG A 118 6.63 -12.21 3.82
CA ARG A 118 7.78 -11.99 2.93
C ARG A 118 8.92 -12.96 3.17
N ASP A 119 9.31 -13.17 4.43
CA ASP A 119 10.49 -13.95 4.82
C ASP A 119 10.44 -15.41 4.35
N PRO A 120 9.27 -16.10 4.29
CA PRO A 120 9.20 -17.45 3.72
C PRO A 120 9.33 -17.50 2.19
N VAL A 121 9.09 -16.40 1.48
CA VAL A 121 8.94 -16.40 0.01
C VAL A 121 10.09 -15.69 -0.70
N PHE A 122 10.44 -14.48 -0.26
CA PHE A 122 11.38 -13.61 -0.97
C PHE A 122 12.80 -14.18 -0.99
N PRO A 123 13.37 -14.70 0.10
CA PRO A 123 14.74 -15.22 0.09
C PRO A 123 14.97 -16.31 -0.96
N CYS A 124 13.99 -17.18 -1.20
CA CYS A 124 14.09 -18.22 -2.23
C CYS A 124 14.25 -17.61 -3.64
N ILE A 125 13.43 -16.60 -3.96
CA ILE A 125 13.47 -15.90 -5.26
C ILE A 125 14.79 -15.13 -5.41
N LEU A 126 15.19 -14.40 -4.37
CA LEU A 126 16.42 -13.60 -4.36
C LEU A 126 17.65 -14.49 -4.52
N HIS A 127 17.72 -15.60 -3.78
CA HIS A 127 18.81 -16.57 -3.88
C HIS A 127 18.88 -17.18 -5.29
N ALA A 128 17.75 -17.61 -5.86
CA ALA A 128 17.71 -18.16 -7.21
C ALA A 128 18.20 -17.15 -8.26
N LEU A 129 17.90 -15.86 -8.10
CA LEU A 129 18.42 -14.81 -8.97
C LEU A 129 19.93 -14.61 -8.79
N GLN A 130 20.44 -14.60 -7.55
CA GLN A 130 21.88 -14.46 -7.29
C GLN A 130 22.69 -15.66 -7.81
N GLU A 131 22.19 -16.88 -7.60
CA GLU A 131 22.86 -18.11 -8.06
C GLU A 131 22.75 -18.30 -9.56
N GLY A 132 21.56 -18.11 -10.14
CA GLY A 132 21.29 -18.32 -11.56
C GLY A 132 22.04 -17.33 -12.45
N PHE A 133 22.25 -16.11 -11.95
CA PHE A 133 22.98 -15.07 -12.66
C PHE A 133 24.37 -14.79 -12.08
N ARG A 134 25.04 -15.83 -11.54
CA ARG A 134 26.38 -15.81 -10.93
C ARG A 134 27.17 -14.53 -11.19
N PHE A 135 27.35 -13.73 -10.16
CA PHE A 135 28.26 -12.60 -10.20
C PHE A 135 29.67 -13.12 -10.52
N PRO A 136 30.33 -12.62 -11.58
CA PRO A 136 31.69 -13.04 -11.91
C PRO A 136 32.61 -12.86 -10.69
N LYS A 137 33.37 -13.90 -10.33
CA LYS A 137 34.43 -13.76 -9.34
C LYS A 137 35.50 -12.81 -9.88
N GLU A 138 36.29 -12.20 -9.00
CA GLU A 138 37.27 -11.13 -9.29
C GLU A 138 38.22 -11.35 -10.48
N ASN A 139 38.38 -12.57 -10.99
CA ASN A 139 39.39 -12.96 -11.98
C ASN A 139 38.82 -13.62 -13.25
N ASP A 140 37.58 -13.35 -13.65
CA ASP A 140 37.01 -13.90 -14.89
C ASP A 140 37.06 -12.89 -16.05
N ASP A 141 38.10 -12.98 -16.88
CA ASP A 141 38.35 -12.08 -18.01
C ASP A 141 37.23 -12.11 -19.08
N ARG A 142 36.40 -13.17 -19.11
CA ARG A 142 35.23 -13.25 -19.99
C ARG A 142 34.07 -12.37 -19.54
N ALA A 143 34.10 -11.86 -18.30
CA ALA A 143 33.09 -10.97 -17.76
C ALA A 143 33.30 -9.50 -18.14
N ALA A 144 34.51 -9.09 -18.51
CA ALA A 144 34.85 -7.69 -18.72
C ALA A 144 34.06 -7.00 -19.86
N SER A 145 33.63 -7.75 -20.88
CA SER A 145 32.85 -7.20 -22.00
C SER A 145 31.33 -7.15 -21.76
N ASN A 146 30.82 -7.86 -20.74
CA ASN A 146 29.39 -7.93 -20.39
C ASN A 146 29.09 -7.47 -18.95
N ALA A 147 30.10 -7.02 -18.18
CA ALA A 147 29.96 -6.56 -16.80
C ALA A 147 29.22 -5.22 -16.67
N THR A 148 29.03 -4.49 -17.75
CA THR A 148 28.35 -3.18 -17.73
C THR A 148 26.85 -3.26 -18.07
N THR A 149 26.39 -4.38 -18.64
CA THR A 149 24.97 -4.51 -19.05
C THR A 149 24.14 -5.04 -17.87
N PRO A 150 23.11 -4.30 -17.43
CA PRO A 150 22.26 -4.74 -16.33
C PRO A 150 21.45 -5.98 -16.72
N ILE A 151 21.17 -6.83 -15.73
CA ILE A 151 20.23 -7.94 -15.90
C ILE A 151 18.82 -7.36 -15.79
N ARG A 152 18.04 -7.48 -16.86
CA ARG A 152 16.66 -7.01 -16.89
C ARG A 152 15.71 -8.05 -16.28
N VAL A 153 14.97 -7.64 -15.26
CA VAL A 153 14.01 -8.49 -14.54
C VAL A 153 12.63 -7.85 -14.62
N LEU A 154 11.63 -8.62 -15.04
CA LEU A 154 10.22 -8.20 -14.99
C LEU A 154 9.55 -8.84 -13.77
N VAL A 155 8.88 -8.03 -12.94
CA VAL A 155 8.07 -8.50 -11.82
C VAL A 155 6.59 -8.21 -12.13
N PRO A 156 5.83 -9.20 -12.66
CA PRO A 156 4.40 -9.04 -12.90
C PRO A 156 3.60 -9.18 -11.60
N GLY A 157 2.51 -8.42 -11.47
CA GLY A 157 1.70 -8.40 -10.25
C GLY A 157 2.51 -7.93 -9.05
N ALA A 158 3.30 -6.87 -9.24
CA ALA A 158 4.30 -6.44 -8.27
C ALA A 158 3.71 -5.94 -6.94
N GLY A 159 2.40 -5.69 -6.85
CA GLY A 159 1.81 -5.05 -5.68
C GLY A 159 2.42 -3.66 -5.50
N LEU A 160 2.94 -3.37 -4.31
CA LEU A 160 3.69 -2.14 -4.03
C LEU A 160 5.20 -2.29 -4.23
N GLY A 161 5.62 -3.29 -5.00
CA GLY A 161 6.97 -3.38 -5.55
C GLY A 161 8.06 -3.82 -4.57
N ARG A 162 7.74 -4.26 -3.35
CA ARG A 162 8.78 -4.61 -2.37
C ARG A 162 9.79 -5.65 -2.88
N LEU A 163 9.32 -6.74 -3.49
CA LEU A 163 10.21 -7.74 -4.09
C LEU A 163 11.08 -7.11 -5.19
N ALA A 164 10.52 -6.22 -6.01
CA ALA A 164 11.27 -5.54 -7.06
C ALA A 164 12.37 -4.63 -6.48
N HIS A 165 12.10 -3.92 -5.39
CA HIS A 165 13.11 -3.15 -4.67
C HIS A 165 14.21 -4.04 -4.09
N GLU A 166 13.85 -5.20 -3.52
CA GLU A 166 14.86 -6.15 -3.00
C GLU A 166 15.71 -6.74 -4.12
N ILE A 167 15.12 -7.09 -5.28
CA ILE A 167 15.86 -7.54 -6.46
C ILE A 167 16.82 -6.45 -6.96
N ALA A 168 16.35 -5.20 -7.06
CA ALA A 168 17.19 -4.08 -7.49
C ALA A 168 18.37 -3.86 -6.54
N ALA A 169 18.17 -4.11 -5.23
CA ALA A 169 19.20 -4.00 -4.20
C ALA A 169 20.19 -5.17 -4.16
N LEU A 170 19.99 -6.26 -4.92
CA LEU A 170 20.94 -7.38 -4.99
C LEU A 170 22.26 -7.02 -5.70
N GLY A 171 22.30 -5.93 -6.46
CA GLY A 171 23.49 -5.50 -7.19
C GLY A 171 24.59 -4.97 -6.24
N ASP A 172 25.85 -5.26 -6.54
CA ASP A 172 27.00 -4.80 -5.75
C ASP A 172 27.53 -3.41 -6.14
N GLY A 173 26.85 -2.76 -7.10
CA GLY A 173 27.18 -1.43 -7.62
C GLY A 173 28.51 -1.35 -8.39
N ARG A 174 29.24 -2.46 -8.55
CA ARG A 174 30.60 -2.47 -9.13
C ARG A 174 30.73 -3.34 -10.37
N ARG A 175 29.95 -4.43 -10.50
CA ARG A 175 30.12 -5.39 -11.61
C ARG A 175 28.84 -5.98 -12.19
N ARG A 176 27.71 -5.94 -11.48
CA ARG A 176 26.41 -6.34 -12.02
C ARG A 176 25.29 -5.66 -11.26
N SER A 177 24.35 -5.08 -12.00
CA SER A 177 23.12 -4.49 -11.47
C SER A 177 21.90 -5.20 -12.06
N PHE A 178 20.81 -5.18 -11.31
CA PHE A 178 19.50 -5.58 -11.80
C PHE A 178 18.72 -4.34 -12.21
N GLU A 179 18.26 -4.32 -13.45
CA GLU A 179 17.27 -3.35 -13.93
C GLU A 179 15.89 -4.01 -13.80
N VAL A 180 15.11 -3.54 -12.84
CA VAL A 180 13.83 -4.19 -12.49
C VAL A 180 12.67 -3.37 -13.02
N THR A 181 11.86 -3.98 -13.86
CA THR A 181 10.58 -3.44 -14.32
C THR A 181 9.46 -4.06 -13.51
N THR A 182 8.67 -3.23 -12.83
CA THR A 182 7.43 -3.65 -12.16
C THR A 182 6.25 -3.53 -13.11
N ASN A 183 5.37 -4.52 -13.12
CA ASN A 183 4.09 -4.45 -13.80
C ASN A 183 2.94 -4.68 -12.81
N GLU A 184 2.02 -3.74 -12.72
CA GLU A 184 0.84 -3.82 -11.87
C GLU A 184 -0.38 -3.28 -12.63
N TRP A 185 -1.46 -4.05 -12.63
CA TRP A 185 -2.69 -3.74 -13.35
C TRP A 185 -3.63 -2.87 -12.52
N SER A 186 -3.67 -3.09 -11.20
CA SER A 186 -4.53 -2.34 -10.30
C SER A 186 -4.12 -0.87 -10.26
N ALA A 187 -5.00 0.00 -10.79
CA ALA A 187 -4.79 1.44 -10.73
C ALA A 187 -4.63 1.90 -9.26
N TYR A 188 -5.41 1.34 -8.32
CA TYR A 188 -5.34 1.65 -6.88
C TYR A 188 -3.98 1.37 -6.29
N THR A 189 -3.40 0.23 -6.66
CA THR A 189 -2.07 -0.16 -6.23
C THR A 189 -1.01 0.74 -6.87
N ASN A 190 -1.18 1.10 -8.14
CA ASN A 190 -0.28 2.04 -8.82
C ASN A 190 -0.23 3.41 -8.15
N VAL A 191 -1.38 4.02 -7.81
CA VAL A 191 -1.37 5.33 -7.10
C VAL A 191 -0.84 5.21 -5.67
N ALA A 192 -1.13 4.10 -4.98
CA ALA A 192 -0.56 3.83 -3.66
C ALA A 192 0.97 3.66 -3.73
N TYR A 193 1.49 2.98 -4.75
CA TYR A 193 2.92 2.85 -4.99
C TYR A 193 3.57 4.20 -5.32
N ARG A 194 2.91 5.05 -6.12
CA ARG A 194 3.41 6.41 -6.38
C ARG A 194 3.53 7.22 -5.08
N PHE A 195 2.49 7.20 -4.24
CA PHE A 195 2.58 7.85 -2.93
C PHE A 195 3.71 7.26 -2.07
N LEU A 196 3.82 5.94 -2.00
CA LEU A 196 4.90 5.26 -1.28
C LEU A 196 6.28 5.75 -1.72
N THR A 197 6.52 5.93 -3.03
CA THR A 197 7.82 6.40 -3.50
C THR A 197 8.20 7.76 -2.92
N THR A 198 7.24 8.62 -2.55
CA THR A 198 7.55 9.88 -1.85
C THR A 198 8.14 9.68 -0.45
N LEU A 199 7.82 8.56 0.20
CA LEU A 199 8.35 8.18 1.52
C LEU A 199 9.72 7.49 1.40
N LEU A 200 10.01 6.85 0.26
CA LEU A 200 11.26 6.12 0.03
C LEU A 200 12.40 7.04 -0.40
N HIS A 201 12.12 8.23 -0.94
CA HIS A 201 13.14 9.20 -1.34
C HIS A 201 13.45 10.18 -0.21
N PRO A 202 14.70 10.67 -0.07
CA PRO A 202 15.07 11.60 0.99
C PRO A 202 14.37 12.95 0.84
N HIS A 203 13.24 13.13 1.52
CA HIS A 203 12.58 14.43 1.69
C HIS A 203 12.62 14.85 3.16
N PRO A 204 13.01 16.09 3.49
CA PRO A 204 13.28 16.53 4.87
C PRO A 204 12.08 16.54 5.84
N GLN A 205 10.86 16.17 5.43
CA GLN A 205 9.64 16.48 6.19
C GLN A 205 8.79 15.27 6.59
N ARG A 206 8.85 14.14 5.88
CA ARG A 206 8.16 12.89 6.27
C ARG A 206 8.88 11.66 5.74
N THR A 207 9.33 10.80 6.64
CA THR A 207 9.98 9.53 6.30
C THR A 207 9.09 8.32 6.59
N THR A 208 8.01 8.48 7.36
CA THR A 208 7.11 7.39 7.75
C THR A 208 5.67 7.86 7.91
N ILE A 209 4.72 6.94 7.77
CA ILE A 209 3.29 7.14 8.04
C ILE A 209 2.72 5.98 8.85
N THR A 210 1.74 6.28 9.71
CA THR A 210 1.06 5.30 10.56
C THR A 210 -0.44 5.32 10.27
N PHE A 211 -1.04 4.13 10.14
CA PHE A 211 -2.46 3.96 9.81
C PHE A 211 -3.03 2.66 10.41
N HIS A 212 -4.34 2.45 10.29
CA HIS A 212 -5.09 1.38 10.95
C HIS A 212 -5.83 0.48 9.94
N PRO A 213 -5.14 -0.49 9.29
CA PRO A 213 -5.68 -1.22 8.13
C PRO A 213 -6.77 -2.24 8.42
N PHE A 214 -7.02 -2.61 9.69
CA PHE A 214 -7.87 -3.76 10.03
C PHE A 214 -9.24 -3.38 10.59
N ILE A 215 -9.53 -2.08 10.73
CA ILE A 215 -10.69 -1.54 11.44
C ILE A 215 -12.05 -1.78 10.76
N ASP A 216 -12.02 -2.29 9.53
CA ASP A 216 -13.14 -2.65 8.69
C ASP A 216 -13.58 -4.13 8.85
N TRP A 217 -12.73 -4.98 9.43
CA TRP A 217 -12.99 -6.42 9.59
C TRP A 217 -13.18 -6.80 11.06
N LEU A 218 -14.41 -6.62 11.55
CA LEU A 218 -14.79 -6.92 12.94
C LEU A 218 -14.75 -8.42 13.31
N SER A 219 -14.84 -9.29 12.32
CA SER A 219 -14.81 -10.75 12.52
C SER A 219 -13.38 -11.26 12.69
N HIS A 220 -13.23 -12.41 13.36
CA HIS A 220 -11.93 -13.07 13.57
C HIS A 220 -10.88 -12.23 14.30
N GLN A 221 -11.29 -11.16 14.99
CA GLN A 221 -10.42 -10.36 15.82
C GLN A 221 -10.42 -10.92 17.24
N ARG A 222 -9.28 -11.48 17.67
CA ARG A 222 -9.11 -12.01 19.02
C ARG A 222 -9.33 -10.95 20.10
N THR A 223 -8.92 -9.70 19.83
CA THR A 223 -9.06 -8.58 20.76
C THR A 223 -9.40 -7.29 20.01
N THR A 224 -9.98 -6.30 20.69
CA THR A 224 -10.17 -4.96 20.13
C THR A 224 -8.84 -4.30 19.78
N THR A 225 -7.80 -4.51 20.59
CA THR A 225 -6.45 -4.01 20.30
C THR A 225 -5.91 -4.58 18.99
N SER A 226 -6.19 -5.85 18.69
CA SER A 226 -5.82 -6.45 17.39
C SER A 226 -6.52 -5.74 16.23
N LEU A 227 -7.81 -5.43 16.35
CA LEU A 227 -8.57 -4.71 15.34
C LEU A 227 -8.03 -3.28 15.12
N THR A 228 -7.72 -2.57 16.20
CA THR A 228 -7.37 -1.15 16.17
C THR A 228 -5.86 -0.88 16.12
N ARG A 229 -5.03 -1.92 15.94
CA ARG A 229 -3.57 -1.75 16.00
C ARG A 229 -3.07 -0.81 14.88
N PRO A 230 -2.15 0.11 15.18
CA PRO A 230 -1.48 0.92 14.17
C PRO A 230 -0.46 0.07 13.40
N ILE A 231 -0.22 0.42 12.14
CA ILE A 231 0.83 -0.11 11.28
C ILE A 231 1.64 1.07 10.74
N THR A 232 2.96 0.96 10.77
CA THR A 232 3.87 2.02 10.30
C THR A 232 4.65 1.55 9.08
N ILE A 233 4.75 2.43 8.08
CA ILE A 233 5.49 2.21 6.84
C ILE A 233 6.34 3.44 6.50
N PRO A 234 7.40 3.30 5.68
CA PRO A 234 8.03 2.04 5.31
C PRO A 234 8.89 1.47 6.45
N ASP A 235 8.97 0.14 6.56
CA ASP A 235 9.84 -0.59 7.50
C ASP A 235 11.27 -0.80 6.98
N PHE A 236 11.52 -0.35 5.75
CA PHE A 236 12.77 -0.49 5.02
C PHE A 236 12.91 0.70 4.06
N LEU A 237 14.10 1.31 4.03
CA LEU A 237 14.45 2.30 3.03
C LEU A 237 15.42 1.67 2.04
N PRO A 238 15.06 1.54 0.75
CA PRO A 238 15.98 1.03 -0.25
C PRO A 238 17.20 1.97 -0.36
N PRO A 239 18.39 1.42 -0.68
CA PRO A 239 19.54 2.26 -0.97
C PRO A 239 19.22 3.19 -2.16
N VAL A 240 19.64 4.45 -2.07
CA VAL A 240 19.42 5.44 -3.13
C VAL A 240 20.11 4.94 -4.40
N PRO A 241 19.39 4.67 -5.50
CA PRO A 241 20.05 4.29 -6.75
C PRO A 241 20.93 5.45 -7.22
N PRO A 242 22.12 5.17 -7.81
CA PRO A 242 22.91 6.23 -8.43
C PRO A 242 22.05 6.96 -9.48
N PRO A 243 22.25 8.28 -9.67
CA PRO A 243 21.42 9.05 -10.59
C PRO A 243 21.42 8.38 -11.97
N TYR A 244 20.23 8.12 -12.50
CA TYR A 244 20.09 7.63 -13.87
C TYR A 244 20.82 8.59 -14.82
N PRO A 245 21.62 8.08 -15.77
CA PRO A 245 22.15 8.93 -16.82
C PRO A 245 20.97 9.57 -17.56
N PRO A 246 21.09 10.85 -17.96
CA PRO A 246 20.02 11.56 -18.66
C PRO A 246 19.62 10.76 -19.90
N SER A 247 18.31 10.65 -20.14
CA SER A 247 17.78 10.05 -21.36
C SER A 247 18.45 10.70 -22.58
N PRO A 248 18.89 9.92 -23.59
CA PRO A 248 19.41 10.50 -24.81
C PRO A 248 18.33 11.41 -25.43
N PRO A 249 18.72 12.58 -25.99
CA PRO A 249 17.77 13.47 -26.62
C PRO A 249 17.03 12.73 -27.74
N SER A 250 15.69 12.85 -27.70
CA SER A 250 14.75 12.37 -28.71
C SER A 250 14.97 13.03 -30.07
#